data_AF-A0A1N7AMD3-F1
#
_entry.id   AF-A0A1N7AMD3-F1
#
_cell.length_a   1.000
_cell.length_b   1.000
_cell.length_c   1.000
_cell.angle_alpha   90.00
_cell.angle_beta   90.00
_cell.angle_gamma   90.00
#
_symmetry.space_group_name_H-M   'P 1'
#
loop_
_entity.id
_entity.type
_entity.pdbx_description
1 polymer ?
#
loop_
_entity_poly.entity_id
_entity_poly.type
_entity_poly.pdbx_seq_one_letter_code
_entity_poly.pdbx_strand_id
1 'polypeptide(L)'
;MRGQLDPQSSMFHYFSPESRVPADHPLRRVKKLADRALAAISADLNALYSSVGRPSIPPERLLKGQLLIALYSIRSDRQFCEQLDYNIL
;
A
#
# COMPACT_ATOMS: atom_id res chain seq x y z
N MET A 1 13.91 21.41 -36.06
CA MET A 1 14.99 21.46 -35.06
C MET A 1 14.63 20.56 -33.90
N ARG A 2 15.57 19.75 -33.41
CA ARG A 2 15.36 18.87 -32.26
C ARG A 2 15.27 19.74 -31.00
N GLY A 3 14.18 19.61 -30.24
CA GLY A 3 13.94 20.44 -29.05
C GLY A 3 14.99 20.21 -27.96
N GLN A 4 15.20 21.24 -27.12
CA GLN A 4 16.06 21.12 -25.95
C GLN A 4 15.28 20.49 -24.78
N LEU A 5 15.95 19.58 -24.08
CA LEU A 5 15.47 19.07 -22.79
C LEU A 5 15.68 20.18 -21.76
N ASP A 6 14.58 20.68 -21.20
CA ASP A 6 14.62 21.53 -20.01
C ASP A 6 14.80 20.62 -18.79
N PRO A 7 15.97 20.62 -18.12
CA PRO A 7 16.22 19.79 -16.96
C PRO A 7 15.66 20.48 -15.72
N GLN A 8 14.34 20.71 -15.68
CA GLN A 8 13.72 21.29 -14.50
C GLN A 8 13.91 20.34 -13.31
N SER A 9 14.82 20.72 -12.41
CA SER A 9 15.42 19.84 -11.40
C SER A 9 14.53 19.55 -10.20
N SER A 10 13.46 20.31 -9.99
CA SER A 10 12.55 20.10 -8.87
C SER A 10 11.19 20.78 -9.12
N MET A 11 10.23 19.98 -9.56
CA MET A 11 8.82 20.34 -9.52
C MET A 11 8.19 19.58 -8.34
N PHE A 12 7.78 20.29 -7.29
CA PHE A 12 6.99 19.70 -6.22
C PHE A 12 5.61 19.37 -6.77
N HIS A 13 5.37 18.09 -7.08
CA HIS A 13 4.07 17.62 -7.55
C HIS A 13 3.32 16.99 -6.37
N TYR A 14 2.32 17.68 -5.84
CA TYR A 14 1.39 17.10 -4.88
C TYR A 14 0.32 16.33 -5.64
N PHE A 15 0.20 15.03 -5.37
CA PHE A 15 -0.93 14.23 -5.84
C PHE A 15 -1.33 13.24 -4.76
N SER A 16 -2.61 12.88 -4.75
CA SER A 16 -3.10 11.79 -3.92
C SER A 16 -2.78 10.47 -4.64
N PRO A 17 -2.15 9.49 -3.97
CA PRO A 17 -1.98 8.16 -4.56
C PRO A 17 -3.31 7.56 -5.04
N GLU A 18 -4.40 7.80 -4.31
CA GLU A 18 -5.74 7.36 -4.69
C GLU A 18 -6.23 7.95 -6.00
N SER A 19 -5.71 9.09 -6.44
CA SER A 19 -6.06 9.71 -7.72
C SER A 19 -5.31 9.09 -8.90
N ARG A 20 -4.28 8.27 -8.65
CA ARG A 20 -3.53 7.55 -9.69
C ARG A 20 -4.16 6.20 -10.03
N VAL A 21 -4.83 5.59 -9.06
CA VAL A 21 -5.51 4.30 -9.23
C VAL A 21 -6.83 4.48 -9.97
N PRO A 22 -7.07 3.83 -11.12
CA PRO A 22 -8.35 3.90 -11.82
C PRO A 22 -9.54 3.55 -10.91
N ALA A 23 -10.69 4.19 -11.13
CA ALA A 23 -11.89 3.97 -10.30
C ALA A 23 -12.45 2.55 -10.41
N ASP A 24 -12.24 1.92 -11.56
CA ASP A 24 -12.63 0.55 -11.91
C ASP A 24 -11.54 -0.49 -11.59
N HIS A 25 -10.42 -0.08 -10.98
CA HIS A 25 -9.32 -0.97 -10.69
C HIS A 25 -9.75 -2.14 -9.76
N PRO A 26 -9.48 -3.41 -10.12
CA PRO A 26 -9.95 -4.58 -9.36
C PRO A 26 -9.57 -4.56 -7.88
N LEU A 27 -8.38 -4.05 -7.54
CA LEU A 27 -7.94 -3.95 -6.15
C LEU A 27 -8.81 -3.05 -5.29
N ARG A 28 -9.56 -2.09 -5.85
CA ARG A 28 -10.50 -1.29 -5.05
C ARG A 28 -11.60 -2.16 -4.45
N ARG A 29 -12.05 -3.19 -5.19
CA ARG A 29 -13.02 -4.18 -4.68
C ARG A 29 -12.38 -5.11 -3.65
N VAL A 30 -11.17 -5.60 -3.93
CA VAL A 30 -10.42 -6.44 -2.99
C VAL A 30 -10.17 -5.71 -1.67
N LYS A 31 -9.75 -4.44 -1.73
CA LYS A 31 -9.54 -3.58 -0.56
C LYS A 31 -10.80 -3.50 0.31
N LYS A 32 -11.98 -3.27 -0.28
CA LYS A 32 -13.25 -3.21 0.47
C LYS A 32 -13.57 -4.53 1.19
N LEU A 33 -13.28 -5.66 0.54
CA LEU A 33 -13.48 -6.98 1.14
C LEU A 33 -12.50 -7.23 2.28
N ALA A 34 -11.22 -6.92 2.07
CA ALA A 34 -10.18 -7.02 3.08
C ALA A 34 -10.47 -6.12 4.28
N ASP A 35 -10.88 -4.87 4.06
CA ASP A 35 -11.27 -3.92 5.10
C ASP A 35 -12.42 -4.48 5.96
N ARG A 36 -13.44 -5.08 5.33
CA ARG A 36 -14.56 -5.69 6.05
C ARG A 36 -14.12 -6.90 6.87
N ALA A 37 -13.30 -7.78 6.30
CA ALA A 37 -12.80 -8.97 6.99
C ALA A 37 -11.92 -8.59 8.19
N LEU A 38 -11.03 -7.60 8.01
CA LEU A 38 -10.15 -7.12 9.07
C LEU A 38 -10.93 -6.40 10.18
N ALA A 39 -11.97 -5.63 9.83
CA ALA A 39 -12.85 -5.02 10.81
C ALA A 39 -13.55 -6.07 11.69
N ALA A 40 -13.94 -7.21 11.11
CA ALA A 40 -14.60 -8.29 11.86
C ALA A 40 -13.70 -8.95 12.92
N ILE A 41 -12.37 -8.91 12.74
CA ILE A 41 -11.39 -9.48 13.66
C ILE A 41 -10.60 -8.43 14.45
N SER A 42 -10.96 -7.15 14.34
CA SER A 42 -10.17 -6.05 14.92
C SER A 42 -10.07 -6.13 16.45
N ALA A 43 -11.13 -6.59 17.13
CA ALA A 43 -11.10 -6.79 18.58
C ALA A 43 -10.07 -7.84 19.00
N ASP A 44 -10.01 -8.96 18.28
CA ASP A 44 -9.05 -10.04 18.54
C ASP A 44 -7.61 -9.56 18.29
N LEU A 45 -7.40 -8.83 17.19
CA LEU A 45 -6.10 -8.24 16.87
C LEU A 45 -5.64 -7.25 17.95
N ASN A 46 -6.53 -6.40 18.45
CA ASN A 46 -6.23 -5.45 19.51
C ASN A 46 -5.84 -6.14 20.81
N ALA A 47 -6.48 -7.26 21.15
CA ALA A 47 -6.16 -8.03 22.36
C ALA A 47 -4.76 -8.67 22.32
N LEU A 48 -4.21 -8.92 21.13
CA LEU A 48 -2.86 -9.48 20.95
C LEU A 48 -1.74 -8.44 21.09
N TYR A 49 -2.07 -7.15 21.02
CA TYR A 49 -1.06 -6.07 21.02
C TYR A 49 -0.85 -5.51 22.44
N SER A 50 0.42 -5.20 22.76
CA SER A 50 0.78 -4.57 24.02
C SER A 50 0.19 -3.17 24.12
N SER A 51 -0.39 -2.84 25.28
CA SER A 51 -0.85 -1.47 25.61
C SER A 51 0.30 -0.52 25.95
N VAL A 52 1.53 -1.03 26.09
CA VAL A 52 2.73 -0.27 26.47
C VAL A 52 3.88 -0.52 25.49
N GLY A 53 4.80 0.44 25.39
CA GLY A 53 6.00 0.34 24.56
C GLY A 53 5.89 1.08 23.22
N ARG A 54 6.79 0.77 22.29
CA ARG A 54 6.85 1.42 20.98
C ARG A 54 5.69 0.92 20.11
N PRO A 55 4.85 1.82 19.54
CA PRO A 55 3.82 1.44 18.59
C PRO A 55 4.43 0.67 17.40
N SER A 56 3.97 -0.54 17.18
CA SER A 56 4.29 -1.35 16.01
C SER A 56 3.36 -1.01 14.83
N ILE A 57 3.69 -1.54 13.65
CA ILE A 57 2.81 -1.39 12.47
C ILE A 57 1.49 -2.13 12.74
N PRO A 58 0.33 -1.53 12.45
CA PRO A 58 -0.95 -2.21 12.61
C PRO A 58 -1.00 -3.52 11.82
N PRO A 59 -1.52 -4.61 12.42
CA PRO A 59 -1.55 -5.92 11.78
C PRO A 59 -2.36 -5.88 10.47
N GLU A 60 -3.40 -5.06 10.39
CA GLU A 60 -4.21 -4.86 9.18
C GLU A 60 -3.38 -4.37 8.00
N ARG A 61 -2.36 -3.55 8.25
CA ARG A 61 -1.48 -3.04 7.20
C ARG A 61 -0.56 -4.13 6.67
N LEU A 62 -0.04 -4.98 7.55
CA LEU A 62 0.79 -6.12 7.19
C LEU A 62 -0.02 -7.17 6.41
N LEU A 63 -1.23 -7.49 6.88
CA LEU A 63 -2.13 -8.45 6.22
C LEU A 63 -2.56 -7.97 4.82
N LYS A 64 -2.82 -6.66 4.65
CA LYS A 64 -3.06 -6.08 3.32
C LYS A 64 -1.83 -6.19 2.40
N GLY A 65 -0.63 -6.00 2.94
CA GLY A 65 0.62 -6.23 2.21
C GLY A 65 0.73 -7.67 1.74
N GLN A 66 0.44 -8.64 2.61
CA GLN A 66 0.45 -10.07 2.26
C GLN A 66 -0.56 -10.41 1.16
N LEU A 67 -1.74 -9.79 1.15
CA LEU A 67 -2.68 -9.93 0.04
C LEU A 67 -2.08 -9.46 -1.29
N LEU A 68 -1.40 -8.32 -1.31
CA LEU A 68 -0.73 -7.83 -2.52
C LEU A 68 0.41 -8.75 -2.95
N ILE A 69 1.20 -9.26 -2.01
CA ILE A 69 2.26 -10.23 -2.28
C ILE A 69 1.68 -11.47 -2.96
N ALA A 70 0.57 -12.02 -2.44
CA ALA A 70 -0.10 -13.18 -3.02
C ALA A 70 -0.71 -12.89 -4.39
N LEU A 71 -1.36 -11.73 -4.57
CA LEU A 71 -2.04 -11.37 -5.83
C LEU A 71 -1.06 -11.07 -6.97
N TYR A 72 0.14 -10.56 -6.65
CA TYR A 72 1.17 -10.23 -7.63
C TYR A 72 2.31 -11.24 -7.68
N SER A 73 2.19 -12.37 -6.96
CA SER A 73 3.22 -13.41 -6.89
C SER A 73 4.61 -12.86 -6.52
N ILE A 74 4.65 -11.90 -5.59
CA ILE A 74 5.90 -11.31 -5.10
C ILE A 74 6.59 -12.33 -4.19
N ARG A 75 7.90 -12.50 -4.35
CA ARG A 75 8.62 -13.64 -3.76
C ARG A 75 9.09 -13.40 -2.32
N SER A 76 9.09 -12.16 -1.86
CA SER A 76 9.50 -11.83 -0.49
C SER A 76 8.99 -10.47 -0.06
N ASP A 77 8.89 -10.28 1.26
CA ASP A 77 8.56 -8.99 1.88
C ASP A 77 9.58 -7.92 1.49
N ARG A 78 10.86 -8.29 1.35
CA ARG A 78 11.90 -7.37 0.88
C ARG A 78 11.63 -6.89 -0.54
N GLN A 79 11.32 -7.82 -1.46
CA GLN A 79 10.96 -7.46 -2.83
C GLN A 79 9.69 -6.61 -2.88
N PHE A 80 8.72 -6.90 -2.00
CA PHE A 80 7.51 -6.08 -1.89
C PHE A 80 7.84 -4.64 -1.48
N CYS A 81 8.68 -4.45 -0.45
CA CYS A 81 9.14 -3.12 -0.04
C CYS A 81 9.84 -2.38 -1.19
N GLU A 82 10.74 -3.05 -1.92
CA GLU A 82 11.41 -2.46 -3.10
C GLU A 82 10.41 -2.07 -4.19
N GLN A 83 9.35 -2.87 -4.41
CA GLN A 83 8.32 -2.56 -5.40
C GLN A 83 7.44 -1.37 -5.01
N LEU A 84 7.23 -1.09 -3.71
CA LEU A 84 6.45 0.05 -3.24
C LEU A 84 7.11 1.39 -3.60
N ASP A 85 8.43 1.43 -3.77
CA ASP A 85 9.15 2.65 -4.13
C ASP A 85 8.91 3.09 -5.58
N TYR A 86 8.51 2.16 -6.46
CA TYR A 86 8.37 2.41 -7.90
C TYR A 86 6.95 2.21 -8.42
N ASN A 87 6.14 1.36 -7.78
CA ASN A 87 4.79 1.04 -8.21
C ASN A 87 3.76 1.87 -7.45
N ILE A 88 3.16 2.84 -8.14
CA ILE A 88 2.08 3.69 -7.61
C ILE A 88 0.66 3.14 -7.86
N LEU A 89 0.56 1.82 -8.15
CA LEU A 89 -0.65 1.03 -8.44
C LEU A 89 -1.99 1.77 -8.25
#